data_AF-A0A812XZ82-F1
#
_entry.id   AF-A0A812XZ82-F1
#
_cell.length_a   1.000
_cell.length_b   1.000
_cell.length_c   1.000
_cell.angle_alpha   90.00
_cell.angle_beta   90.00
_cell.angle_gamma   90.00
#
_symmetry.space_group_name_H-M   'P 1'
#
loop_
_entity.id
_entity.type
_entity.pdbx_description
1 polymer ?
#
loop_
_entity_poly.entity_id
_entity_poly.type
_entity_poly.pdbx_seq_one_letter_code
_entity_poly.pdbx_strand_id
1 'polypeptide(L)'
;FTGPFSASAANAKGDHTGSSMFGSWLRDNCIIAYGIFLTDPDGSGGTDAVACLNSIATFLLTYQSHKMELVINGHKNVKGDEQTWMDRPHIRFIGETGKEDTKWYNHKQNDALGYFLWARTQLALAGKMPLTGDHLKLCAQLFDFLRVIECWEDLDAGHWEEHSAQHASSLGPVLAAVRSFKKVMAANPGWIFPGRSDTLEVLEKSLAASLKQWFTVKQKRLFQHSHRFHTDPF
;
A
#
# COMPACT_ATOMS: atom_id res chain seq x y z
N PHE A 1 3.01 1.42 22.19
CA PHE A 1 3.01 1.03 20.77
C PHE A 1 4.45 1.19 20.27
N THR A 2 5.06 0.16 19.70
CA THR A 2 6.48 0.16 19.32
C THR A 2 6.64 -0.46 17.93
N GLY A 3 7.73 -0.13 17.23
CA GLY A 3 8.00 -0.60 15.87
C GLY A 3 7.81 0.41 14.72
N PRO A 4 6.88 1.40 14.76
CA PRO A 4 6.76 2.34 13.65
C PRO A 4 7.87 3.39 13.69
N PHE A 5 8.21 3.90 12.52
CA PHE A 5 9.06 5.05 12.27
C PHE A 5 8.20 6.25 11.89
N SER A 6 8.55 7.44 12.40
CA SER A 6 7.99 8.70 11.91
C SER A 6 8.61 9.04 10.56
N ALA A 7 7.84 9.69 9.67
CA ALA A 7 8.35 10.11 8.36
C ALA A 7 9.55 11.10 8.47
N SER A 8 9.64 11.85 9.57
CA SER A 8 10.79 12.70 9.87
C SER A 8 11.06 12.78 11.37
N ALA A 9 12.34 12.82 11.75
CA ALA A 9 12.79 13.11 13.11
C ALA A 9 12.82 14.63 13.34
N ALA A 10 11.65 15.24 13.51
CA ALA A 10 11.56 16.67 13.80
C ALA A 10 11.51 16.93 15.31
N ASN A 11 12.68 17.08 15.95
CA ASN A 11 12.92 18.09 17.00
C ASN A 11 14.43 18.30 17.23
N ALA A 12 14.89 19.53 17.51
CA ALA A 12 14.91 20.01 18.88
C ALA A 12 14.30 21.41 19.17
N LYS A 13 13.87 22.23 18.20
CA LYS A 13 13.43 23.63 18.49
C LYS A 13 12.31 24.25 17.63
N GLY A 14 11.60 23.53 16.76
CA GLY A 14 10.62 24.14 15.86
C GLY A 14 9.18 23.94 16.32
N ASP A 15 8.37 24.99 16.30
CA ASP A 15 6.91 24.90 16.38
C ASP A 15 6.38 24.16 15.13
N HIS A 16 5.50 23.18 15.35
CA HIS A 16 5.05 22.21 14.34
C HIS A 16 3.54 21.99 14.35
N THR A 17 2.78 22.93 14.91
CA THR A 17 1.31 22.91 14.84
C THR A 17 0.76 22.83 13.41
N GLY A 18 1.58 23.14 12.39
CA GLY A 18 1.23 23.13 10.96
C GLY A 18 1.77 21.98 10.10
N SER A 19 2.62 21.05 10.56
CA SER A 19 3.13 19.95 9.71
C SER A 19 2.66 18.56 10.17
N SER A 20 2.17 17.74 9.23
CA SER A 20 1.68 16.38 9.50
C SER A 20 2.80 15.34 9.69
N MET A 21 4.08 15.77 9.67
CA MET A 21 5.28 14.94 9.50
C MET A 21 5.61 14.00 10.68
N PHE A 22 4.88 14.09 11.79
CA PHE A 22 4.94 13.11 12.90
C PHE A 22 4.08 11.87 12.68
N GLY A 23 3.30 11.84 11.59
CA GLY A 23 2.59 10.64 11.19
C GLY A 23 3.55 9.49 10.88
N SER A 24 3.10 8.27 11.15
CA SER A 24 3.70 7.06 10.60
C SER A 24 2.92 6.69 9.35
N TRP A 25 3.52 6.93 8.18
CA TRP A 25 2.98 6.50 6.90
C TRP A 25 3.22 5.02 6.68
N LEU A 26 2.19 4.32 6.19
CA LEU A 26 2.26 2.91 5.86
C LEU A 26 3.41 2.63 4.88
N ARG A 27 3.46 3.39 3.80
CA ARG A 27 4.46 3.26 2.73
C ARG A 27 5.89 3.33 3.25
N ASP A 28 6.21 4.42 3.93
CA ASP A 28 7.56 4.72 4.44
C ASP A 28 8.00 3.60 5.39
N ASN A 29 7.13 3.22 6.32
CA ASN A 29 7.39 2.15 7.26
C ASN A 29 7.58 0.79 6.57
N CYS A 30 6.82 0.47 5.53
CA CYS A 30 6.98 -0.78 4.80
C CYS A 30 8.30 -0.84 4.02
N ILE A 31 8.72 0.27 3.41
CA ILE A 31 9.99 0.37 2.70
C ILE A 31 11.16 0.27 3.69
N ILE A 32 11.10 1.00 4.81
CA ILE A 32 12.10 0.93 5.88
C ILE A 32 12.18 -0.48 6.46
N ALA A 33 11.05 -1.06 6.88
CA ALA A 33 10.98 -2.40 7.45
C ALA A 33 11.59 -3.45 6.51
N TYR A 34 11.27 -3.38 5.22
CA TYR A 34 11.87 -4.30 4.25
C TYR A 34 13.37 -4.05 4.05
N GLY A 35 13.81 -2.78 4.02
CA GLY A 35 15.22 -2.42 3.92
C GLY A 35 16.05 -2.97 5.09
N ILE A 36 15.61 -2.74 6.33
CA ILE A 36 16.31 -3.25 7.53
C ILE A 36 16.27 -4.77 7.61
N PHE A 37 15.17 -5.39 7.18
CA PHE A 37 15.07 -6.85 7.08
C PHE A 37 16.09 -7.41 6.09
N LEU A 38 16.27 -6.79 4.93
CA LEU A 38 17.24 -7.24 3.93
C LEU A 38 18.69 -7.14 4.42
N THR A 39 19.00 -6.14 5.25
CA THR A 39 20.37 -5.96 5.75
C THR A 39 20.73 -6.89 6.90
N ASP A 40 19.75 -7.29 7.71
CA ASP A 40 19.97 -8.13 8.90
C ASP A 40 18.74 -9.02 9.17
N PRO A 41 18.47 -10.04 8.33
CA PRO A 41 17.23 -10.81 8.39
C PRO A 41 17.12 -11.72 9.62
N ASP A 42 18.25 -12.10 10.21
CA ASP A 42 18.35 -13.01 11.35
C ASP A 42 18.70 -12.32 12.67
N GLY A 43 19.07 -11.03 12.65
CA GLY A 43 19.39 -10.24 13.84
C GLY A 43 18.29 -9.25 14.25
N SER A 44 18.72 -8.09 14.76
CA SER A 44 17.81 -7.04 15.22
C SER A 44 17.01 -6.44 14.07
N GLY A 45 17.59 -6.34 12.86
CA GLY A 45 16.88 -5.80 11.69
C GLY A 45 15.62 -6.60 11.34
N GLY A 46 15.70 -7.93 11.40
CA GLY A 46 14.56 -8.83 11.19
C GLY A 46 13.50 -8.69 12.28
N THR A 47 13.92 -8.55 13.54
CA THR A 47 13.02 -8.34 14.68
C THR A 47 12.29 -7.00 14.57
N ASP A 48 13.01 -5.93 14.23
CA ASP A 48 12.47 -4.59 14.06
C ASP A 48 11.52 -4.50 12.87
N ALA A 49 11.81 -5.19 11.76
CA ALA A 49 10.93 -5.28 10.61
C ALA A 49 9.59 -5.95 10.96
N VAL A 50 9.63 -7.06 11.71
CA VAL A 50 8.43 -7.74 12.21
C VAL A 50 7.63 -6.81 13.12
N ALA A 51 8.29 -6.14 14.07
CA ALA A 51 7.64 -5.20 14.97
C ALA A 51 6.95 -4.05 14.21
N CYS A 52 7.64 -3.48 13.22
CA CYS A 52 7.12 -2.41 12.37
C CYS A 52 5.87 -2.86 11.60
N LEU A 53 5.92 -3.96 10.85
CA LEU A 53 4.76 -4.44 10.09
C LEU A 53 3.61 -4.92 10.99
N ASN A 54 3.91 -5.46 12.18
CA ASN A 54 2.89 -5.84 13.15
C ASN A 54 2.17 -4.61 13.72
N SER A 55 2.88 -3.50 13.93
CA SER A 55 2.31 -2.24 14.38
C SER A 55 1.28 -1.70 13.35
N ILE A 56 1.63 -1.73 12.06
CA ILE A 56 0.73 -1.35 10.97
C ILE A 56 -0.49 -2.29 10.92
N ALA A 57 -0.27 -3.60 11.01
CA ALA A 57 -1.36 -4.57 11.00
C ALA A 57 -2.33 -4.35 12.16
N THR A 58 -1.79 -4.05 13.35
CA THR A 58 -2.59 -3.72 14.55
C THR A 58 -3.43 -2.48 14.31
N PHE A 59 -2.83 -1.42 13.76
CA PHE A 59 -3.56 -0.20 13.41
C PHE A 59 -4.70 -0.47 12.40
N LEU A 60 -4.40 -1.20 11.32
CA LEU A 60 -5.38 -1.51 10.28
C LEU A 60 -6.54 -2.37 10.82
N LEU A 61 -6.24 -3.40 11.61
CA LEU A 61 -7.26 -4.25 12.23
C LEU A 61 -8.13 -3.47 13.22
N THR A 62 -7.51 -2.63 14.05
CA THR A 62 -8.21 -1.92 15.13
C THR A 62 -9.08 -0.78 14.60
N TYR A 63 -8.56 0.01 13.66
CA TYR A 63 -9.19 1.28 13.28
C TYR A 63 -9.71 1.31 11.84
N GLN A 64 -9.19 0.47 10.94
CA GLN A 64 -9.48 0.63 9.50
C GLN A 64 -10.29 -0.52 8.90
N SER A 65 -10.32 -1.69 9.56
CA SER A 65 -11.07 -2.88 9.12
C SER A 65 -12.54 -2.55 8.79
N HIS A 66 -13.24 -1.87 9.71
CA HIS A 66 -14.64 -1.53 9.51
C HIS A 66 -14.88 -0.64 8.27
N LYS A 67 -13.94 0.27 7.92
CA LYS A 67 -14.06 1.09 6.71
C LYS A 67 -13.94 0.25 5.44
N MET A 68 -13.02 -0.72 5.44
CA MET A 68 -12.90 -1.68 4.33
C MET A 68 -14.18 -2.49 4.17
N GLU A 69 -14.78 -2.98 5.26
CA GLU A 69 -16.04 -3.74 5.20
C GLU A 69 -17.19 -2.91 4.63
N LEU A 70 -17.33 -1.64 5.04
CA LEU A 70 -18.36 -0.75 4.50
C LEU A 70 -18.21 -0.58 2.98
N VAL A 71 -16.99 -0.48 2.47
CA VAL A 71 -16.75 -0.37 1.02
C VAL A 71 -16.98 -1.71 0.32
N ILE A 72 -16.42 -2.80 0.85
CA ILE A 72 -16.52 -4.14 0.26
C ILE A 72 -17.97 -4.60 0.13
N ASN A 73 -18.82 -4.21 1.09
CA ASN A 73 -20.25 -4.54 1.11
C ASN A 73 -21.14 -3.51 0.40
N GLY A 74 -20.55 -2.48 -0.23
CA GLY A 74 -21.28 -1.49 -1.02
C GLY A 74 -22.04 -0.45 -0.20
N HIS A 75 -21.77 -0.34 1.10
CA HIS A 75 -22.35 0.71 1.96
C HIS A 75 -21.67 2.08 1.78
N LYS A 76 -20.44 2.10 1.29
CA LYS A 76 -19.66 3.32 1.02
C LYS A 76 -19.03 3.26 -0.37
N ASN A 77 -19.19 4.32 -1.16
CA ASN A 77 -18.46 4.53 -2.41
C ASN A 77 -17.30 5.50 -2.18
N VAL A 78 -16.08 5.03 -2.37
CA VAL A 78 -14.84 5.79 -2.09
C VAL A 78 -14.00 6.09 -3.33
N LYS A 79 -14.51 5.83 -4.53
CA LYS A 79 -13.84 6.20 -5.80
C LYS A 79 -13.99 7.70 -6.13
N GLY A 80 -14.81 8.42 -5.36
CA GLY A 80 -15.18 9.81 -5.58
C GLY A 80 -14.10 10.84 -5.25
N ASP A 81 -14.59 12.06 -5.02
CA ASP A 81 -13.83 13.27 -4.78
C ASP A 81 -13.41 13.41 -3.30
N GLU A 82 -12.98 14.62 -2.94
CA GLU A 82 -12.46 15.01 -1.64
C GLU A 82 -13.29 14.54 -0.43
N GLN A 83 -14.61 14.49 -0.60
CA GLN A 83 -15.55 14.12 0.45
C GLN A 83 -15.40 12.65 0.87
N THR A 84 -14.84 11.81 0.00
CA THR A 84 -14.70 10.37 0.21
C THR A 84 -13.33 9.97 0.77
N TRP A 85 -12.38 10.89 0.87
CA TRP A 85 -10.99 10.56 1.22
C TRP A 85 -10.87 9.97 2.63
N MET A 86 -11.65 10.46 3.59
CA MET A 86 -11.63 9.98 4.98
C MET A 86 -12.38 8.65 5.19
N ASP A 87 -13.22 8.26 4.24
CA ASP A 87 -13.94 6.98 4.24
C ASP A 87 -13.06 5.81 3.75
N ARG A 88 -11.86 6.11 3.23
CA ARG A 88 -10.86 5.07 2.90
C ARG A 88 -10.11 4.60 4.14
N PRO A 89 -9.51 3.40 4.09
CA PRO A 89 -8.51 3.00 5.07
C PRO A 89 -7.41 4.05 5.12
N HIS A 90 -7.14 4.56 6.32
CA HIS A 90 -6.13 5.59 6.51
C HIS A 90 -4.73 5.02 6.25
N ILE A 91 -3.95 5.75 5.46
CA ILE A 91 -2.58 5.39 5.09
C ILE A 91 -1.50 5.93 6.04
N ARG A 92 -1.93 6.66 7.08
CA ARG A 92 -1.06 7.19 8.13
C ARG A 92 -1.78 7.17 9.47
N PHE A 93 -1.01 7.10 10.55
CA PHE A 93 -1.51 7.08 11.92
C PHE A 93 -0.54 7.78 12.87
N ILE A 94 -0.93 8.00 14.12
CA ILE A 94 -0.09 8.63 15.14
C ILE A 94 0.95 7.62 15.62
N GLY A 95 2.20 7.73 15.17
CA GLY A 95 3.26 6.75 15.45
C GLY A 95 3.49 6.49 16.93
N GLU A 96 3.46 7.53 17.76
CA GLU A 96 3.66 7.43 19.22
C GLU A 96 2.60 6.57 19.91
N THR A 97 1.35 6.64 19.46
CA THR A 97 0.21 6.02 20.17
C THR A 97 -0.39 4.82 19.42
N GLY A 98 -0.10 4.67 18.13
CA GLY A 98 -0.75 3.71 17.24
C GLY A 98 -2.22 4.03 16.93
N LYS A 99 -2.71 5.20 17.35
CA LYS A 99 -4.10 5.63 17.14
C LYS A 99 -4.28 6.24 15.75
N GLU A 100 -5.50 6.16 15.25
CA GLU A 100 -5.94 6.91 14.08
C GLU A 100 -5.71 8.42 14.26
N ASP A 101 -5.18 9.06 13.22
CA ASP A 101 -5.16 10.52 13.14
C ASP A 101 -6.46 10.99 12.48
N THR A 102 -7.33 11.63 13.26
CA THR A 102 -8.63 12.11 12.77
C THR A 102 -8.53 13.38 11.94
N LYS A 103 -7.33 13.97 11.80
CA LYS A 103 -7.11 15.11 10.91
C LYS A 103 -7.41 14.71 9.47
N TRP A 104 -8.17 15.55 8.81
CA TRP A 104 -8.53 15.38 7.41
C TRP A 104 -7.27 15.20 6.54
N TYR A 105 -7.31 14.23 5.62
CA TYR A 105 -6.18 13.90 4.75
C TYR A 105 -6.63 13.15 3.49
N ASN A 106 -5.81 13.22 2.44
CA ASN A 106 -6.02 12.42 1.23
C ASN A 106 -5.51 10.98 1.41
N HIS A 107 -6.40 10.07 1.81
CA HIS A 107 -6.07 8.65 1.93
C HIS A 107 -6.29 7.83 0.65
N LYS A 108 -6.53 8.46 -0.52
CA LYS A 108 -6.50 7.76 -1.81
C LYS A 108 -5.04 7.49 -2.20
N GLN A 109 -4.41 6.50 -1.57
CA GLN A 109 -3.02 6.10 -1.81
C GLN A 109 -2.94 4.57 -1.83
N ASN A 110 -3.17 4.00 -3.02
CA ASN A 110 -3.22 2.54 -3.20
C ASN A 110 -1.82 1.91 -3.14
N ASP A 111 -0.78 2.70 -3.44
CA ASP A 111 0.62 2.34 -3.26
C ASP A 111 0.93 1.94 -1.81
N ALA A 112 0.48 2.72 -0.82
CA ALA A 112 0.74 2.45 0.60
C ALA A 112 0.15 1.11 1.06
N LEU A 113 -1.08 0.79 0.62
CA LEU A 113 -1.71 -0.51 0.87
C LEU A 113 -0.99 -1.65 0.15
N GLY A 114 -0.57 -1.41 -1.10
CA GLY A 114 0.22 -2.35 -1.88
C GLY A 114 1.56 -2.68 -1.25
N TYR A 115 2.31 -1.67 -0.77
CA TYR A 115 3.58 -1.85 -0.07
C TYR A 115 3.41 -2.64 1.22
N PHE A 116 2.35 -2.39 2.00
CA PHE A 116 2.07 -3.17 3.20
C PHE A 116 1.82 -4.65 2.89
N LEU A 117 0.92 -4.94 1.93
CA LEU A 117 0.64 -6.30 1.52
C LEU A 117 1.89 -7.00 0.99
N TRP A 118 2.66 -6.32 0.14
CA TRP A 118 3.90 -6.86 -0.40
C TRP A 118 4.91 -7.15 0.72
N ALA A 119 5.25 -6.18 1.57
CA ALA A 119 6.21 -6.37 2.65
C ALA A 119 5.78 -7.50 3.60
N ARG A 120 4.48 -7.61 3.93
CA ARG A 120 3.94 -8.72 4.72
C ARG A 120 4.18 -10.07 4.08
N THR A 121 3.94 -10.19 2.78
CA THR A 121 4.18 -11.45 2.05
C THR A 121 5.67 -11.79 1.96
N GLN A 122 6.55 -10.79 1.82
CA GLN A 122 7.99 -11.04 1.79
C GLN A 122 8.50 -11.65 3.10
N LEU A 123 8.11 -11.08 4.25
CA LEU A 123 8.47 -11.64 5.56
C LEU A 123 7.81 -13.00 5.83
N ALA A 124 6.61 -13.24 5.29
CA ALA A 124 5.96 -14.55 5.37
C ALA A 124 6.73 -15.63 4.57
N LEU A 125 7.13 -15.31 3.34
CA LEU A 125 7.95 -16.19 2.49
C LEU A 125 9.32 -16.48 3.09
N ALA A 126 9.88 -15.54 3.84
CA ALA A 126 11.12 -15.72 4.58
C ALA A 126 10.95 -16.48 5.92
N GLY A 127 9.73 -16.90 6.26
CA GLY A 127 9.45 -17.60 7.53
C GLY A 127 9.53 -16.71 8.78
N LYS A 128 9.60 -15.39 8.62
CA LYS A 128 9.76 -14.42 9.73
C LYS A 128 8.44 -13.93 10.30
N MET A 129 7.42 -13.80 9.45
CA MET A 129 6.11 -13.30 9.87
C MET A 129 4.97 -14.05 9.15
N PRO A 130 4.57 -15.23 9.66
CA PRO A 130 3.50 -16.03 9.06
C PRO A 130 2.20 -15.24 8.83
N LEU A 131 1.44 -15.62 7.80
CA LEU A 131 0.12 -15.07 7.51
C LEU A 131 -0.96 -16.00 8.07
N THR A 132 -1.15 -15.97 9.39
CA THR A 132 -2.14 -16.82 10.09
C THR A 132 -3.17 -15.98 10.82
N GLY A 133 -4.33 -16.58 11.12
CA GLY A 133 -5.39 -15.93 11.90
C GLY A 133 -5.82 -14.59 11.31
N ASP A 134 -5.79 -13.54 12.13
CA ASP A 134 -6.25 -12.21 11.75
C ASP A 134 -5.34 -11.54 10.71
N HIS A 135 -4.06 -11.90 10.62
CA HIS A 135 -3.21 -11.38 9.54
C HIS A 135 -3.61 -11.92 8.16
N LEU A 136 -4.03 -13.19 8.08
CA LEU A 136 -4.51 -13.77 6.83
C LEU A 136 -5.82 -13.08 6.40
N LYS A 137 -6.73 -12.87 7.34
CA LYS A 137 -8.00 -12.16 7.12
C LYS A 137 -7.76 -10.71 6.70
N LEU A 138 -6.86 -10.00 7.37
CA LEU A 138 -6.49 -8.62 7.03
C LEU A 138 -5.97 -8.52 5.60
N CYS A 139 -5.05 -9.40 5.20
CA CYS A 139 -4.53 -9.41 3.83
C CYS A 139 -5.64 -9.67 2.80
N ALA A 140 -6.53 -10.62 3.07
CA ALA A 140 -7.65 -10.91 2.18
C ALA A 140 -8.63 -9.74 2.07
N GLN A 141 -8.96 -9.11 3.19
CA GLN A 141 -9.83 -7.93 3.25
C GLN A 141 -9.24 -6.75 2.46
N LEU A 142 -7.93 -6.50 2.59
CA LEU A 142 -7.24 -5.48 1.81
C LEU A 142 -7.27 -5.79 0.30
N PHE A 143 -7.08 -7.05 -0.10
CA PHE A 143 -7.22 -7.43 -1.51
C PHE A 143 -8.65 -7.25 -2.01
N ASP A 144 -9.65 -7.66 -1.23
CA ASP A 144 -11.06 -7.46 -1.58
C ASP A 144 -11.41 -5.96 -1.69
N PHE A 145 -10.90 -5.13 -0.78
CA PHE A 145 -11.03 -3.68 -0.85
C PHE A 145 -10.42 -3.13 -2.14
N LEU A 146 -9.16 -3.45 -2.43
CA LEU A 146 -8.45 -3.01 -3.64
C LEU A 146 -9.15 -3.46 -4.93
N ARG A 147 -9.76 -4.65 -4.90
CA ARG A 147 -10.58 -5.15 -6.00
C ARG A 147 -11.86 -4.33 -6.17
N VAL A 148 -12.60 -4.08 -5.08
CA VAL A 148 -13.89 -3.38 -5.13
C VAL A 148 -13.74 -1.93 -5.58
N ILE A 149 -12.66 -1.25 -5.19
CA ILE A 149 -12.38 0.11 -5.69
C ILE A 149 -11.81 0.10 -7.12
N GLU A 150 -11.55 -1.08 -7.69
CA GLU A 150 -10.90 -1.28 -8.99
C GLU A 150 -9.58 -0.50 -9.04
N CYS A 151 -8.65 -0.82 -8.15
CA CYS A 151 -7.42 -0.05 -7.95
C CYS A 151 -6.54 0.07 -9.22
N TRP A 152 -6.83 -0.70 -10.26
CA TRP A 152 -6.22 -0.61 -11.58
C TRP A 152 -6.76 0.52 -12.47
N GLU A 153 -7.90 1.10 -12.09
CA GLU A 153 -8.56 2.24 -12.74
C GLU A 153 -8.75 3.45 -11.82
N ASP A 154 -8.69 3.23 -10.50
CA ASP A 154 -8.85 4.27 -9.48
C ASP A 154 -7.80 5.38 -9.61
N LEU A 155 -8.26 6.63 -9.67
CA LEU A 155 -7.40 7.81 -9.65
C LEU A 155 -7.02 8.11 -8.20
N ASP A 156 -5.75 7.93 -7.88
CA ASP A 156 -5.21 8.09 -6.54
C ASP A 156 -4.10 9.14 -6.52
N ALA A 157 -3.67 9.57 -5.33
CA ALA A 157 -2.64 10.59 -5.18
C ALA A 157 -1.22 10.05 -5.42
N GLY A 158 -1.09 8.72 -5.48
CA GLY A 158 0.18 8.02 -5.66
C GLY A 158 1.19 8.30 -4.55
N HIS A 159 2.43 7.90 -4.84
CA HIS A 159 3.57 8.00 -3.91
C HIS A 159 3.87 9.42 -3.43
N TRP A 160 3.66 10.42 -4.29
CA TRP A 160 4.02 11.81 -4.01
C TRP A 160 2.88 12.64 -3.43
N GLU A 161 1.70 12.04 -3.27
CA GLU A 161 0.55 12.67 -2.61
C GLU A 161 0.07 13.94 -3.32
N GLU A 162 0.24 13.98 -4.64
CA GLU A 162 -0.05 15.13 -5.49
C GLU A 162 -1.45 15.00 -6.12
N HIS A 163 -1.50 15.07 -7.46
CA HIS A 163 -2.71 15.06 -8.23
C HIS A 163 -3.27 13.64 -8.42
N SER A 164 -4.59 13.56 -8.48
CA SER A 164 -5.33 12.32 -8.67
C SER A 164 -5.11 11.79 -10.10
N ALA A 165 -4.43 10.66 -10.23
CA ALA A 165 -4.13 10.03 -11.52
C ALA A 165 -3.93 8.52 -11.37
N GLN A 166 -3.77 7.81 -12.49
CA GLN A 166 -3.27 6.44 -12.45
C GLN A 166 -1.74 6.44 -12.35
N HIS A 167 -1.23 5.93 -11.23
CA HIS A 167 0.19 5.90 -10.93
C HIS A 167 0.76 4.48 -11.04
N ALA A 168 1.82 4.30 -11.82
CA ALA A 168 2.53 3.02 -11.88
C ALA A 168 3.10 2.61 -10.50
N SER A 169 3.44 3.57 -9.66
CA SER A 169 3.84 3.38 -8.27
C SER A 169 2.72 2.89 -7.36
N SER A 170 1.45 3.01 -7.75
CA SER A 170 0.30 2.42 -7.07
C SER A 170 -0.06 1.04 -7.61
N LEU A 171 0.06 0.83 -8.93
CA LEU A 171 -0.24 -0.46 -9.57
C LEU A 171 0.80 -1.54 -9.27
N GLY A 172 2.09 -1.18 -9.33
CA GLY A 172 3.21 -2.10 -9.21
C GLY A 172 3.26 -2.85 -7.87
N PRO A 173 3.24 -2.14 -6.72
CA PRO A 173 3.27 -2.78 -5.40
C PRO A 173 2.08 -3.72 -5.17
N VAL A 174 0.87 -3.35 -5.60
CA VAL A 174 -0.30 -4.22 -5.47
C VAL A 174 -0.14 -5.49 -6.32
N LEU A 175 0.29 -5.36 -7.58
CA LEU A 175 0.54 -6.54 -8.43
C LEU A 175 1.63 -7.44 -7.84
N ALA A 176 2.70 -6.85 -7.31
CA ALA A 176 3.76 -7.59 -6.63
C ALA A 176 3.21 -8.35 -5.42
N ALA A 177 2.38 -7.70 -4.60
CA ALA A 177 1.74 -8.29 -3.43
C ALA A 177 0.82 -9.46 -3.78
N VAL A 178 0.00 -9.35 -4.83
CA VAL A 178 -0.87 -10.44 -5.28
C VAL A 178 -0.04 -11.66 -5.68
N ARG A 179 1.03 -11.44 -6.45
CA ARG A 179 1.92 -12.52 -6.90
C ARG A 179 2.66 -13.20 -5.76
N SER A 180 3.19 -12.43 -4.81
CA SER A 180 3.88 -12.98 -3.64
C SER A 180 2.91 -13.67 -2.68
N PHE A 181 1.69 -13.16 -2.49
CA PHE A 181 0.67 -13.81 -1.69
C PHE A 181 0.26 -15.18 -2.27
N LYS A 182 0.11 -15.27 -3.60
CA LYS A 182 -0.12 -16.56 -4.28
C LYS A 182 1.00 -17.57 -4.03
N LYS A 183 2.26 -17.12 -3.92
CA LYS A 183 3.39 -17.99 -3.53
C LYS A 183 3.26 -18.44 -2.07
N VAL A 184 2.84 -17.55 -1.15
CA VAL A 184 2.59 -17.94 0.24
C VAL A 184 1.50 -19.02 0.31
N MET A 185 0.39 -18.83 -0.41
CA MET A 185 -0.67 -19.83 -0.47
C MET A 185 -0.19 -21.17 -1.04
N ALA A 186 0.58 -21.15 -2.13
CA ALA A 186 1.15 -22.36 -2.73
C ALA A 186 2.11 -23.11 -1.79
N ALA A 187 2.84 -22.37 -0.94
CA ALA A 187 3.72 -22.94 0.08
C ALA A 187 2.96 -23.51 1.30
N ASN A 188 1.64 -23.27 1.41
CA ASN A 188 0.79 -23.75 2.50
C ASN A 188 -0.41 -24.54 1.97
N PRO A 189 -0.22 -25.80 1.55
CA PRO A 189 -1.28 -26.63 1.01
C PRO A 189 -2.44 -26.77 2.01
N GLY A 190 -3.67 -26.58 1.51
CA GLY A 190 -4.89 -26.64 2.34
C GLY A 190 -5.36 -25.29 2.89
N TRP A 191 -4.57 -24.21 2.72
CA TRP A 191 -5.08 -22.87 3.00
C TRP A 191 -6.16 -22.47 2.01
N ILE A 192 -7.25 -21.89 2.53
CA ILE A 192 -8.33 -21.31 1.75
C ILE A 192 -8.20 -19.79 1.86
N PHE A 193 -8.25 -19.09 0.72
CA PHE A 193 -8.29 -17.63 0.72
C PHE A 193 -9.60 -17.15 1.39
N PRO A 194 -9.54 -16.34 2.47
CA PRO A 194 -10.75 -15.99 3.21
C PRO A 194 -11.56 -14.83 2.60
N GLY A 195 -11.09 -14.23 1.50
CA GLY A 195 -11.84 -13.21 0.74
C GLY A 195 -12.64 -13.80 -0.40
N ARG A 196 -13.08 -12.96 -1.35
CA ARG A 196 -13.83 -13.46 -2.54
C ARG A 196 -12.94 -14.36 -3.39
N SER A 197 -13.50 -15.48 -3.84
CA SER A 197 -12.74 -16.56 -4.51
C SER A 197 -11.97 -16.13 -5.76
N ASP A 198 -12.42 -15.08 -6.46
CA ASP A 198 -11.85 -14.58 -7.70
C ASP A 198 -11.00 -13.31 -7.52
N THR A 199 -10.85 -12.80 -6.28
CA THR A 199 -10.15 -11.54 -5.99
C THR A 199 -8.72 -11.51 -6.50
N LEU A 200 -7.93 -12.53 -6.17
CA LEU A 200 -6.52 -12.56 -6.56
C LEU A 200 -6.35 -12.66 -8.08
N GLU A 201 -7.24 -13.38 -8.77
CA GLU A 201 -7.19 -13.52 -10.22
C GLU A 201 -7.55 -12.21 -10.93
N VAL A 202 -8.65 -11.57 -10.52
CA VAL A 202 -9.07 -10.29 -11.09
C VAL A 202 -8.02 -9.21 -10.87
N LEU A 203 -7.49 -9.09 -9.65
CA LEU A 203 -6.43 -8.13 -9.36
C LEU A 203 -5.19 -8.38 -10.23
N GLU A 204 -4.67 -9.61 -10.28
CA GLU A 204 -3.47 -9.92 -11.07
C GLU A 204 -3.67 -9.59 -12.55
N LYS A 205 -4.80 -10.03 -13.13
CA LYS A 205 -5.10 -9.81 -14.55
C LYS A 205 -5.24 -8.32 -14.87
N SER A 206 -6.06 -7.60 -14.10
CA SER A 206 -6.36 -6.20 -14.38
C SER A 206 -5.15 -5.30 -14.14
N LEU A 207 -4.41 -5.49 -13.04
CA LEU A 207 -3.20 -4.71 -12.76
C LEU A 207 -2.11 -4.95 -13.80
N ALA A 208 -1.90 -6.20 -14.22
CA ALA A 208 -0.92 -6.51 -15.26
C ALA A 208 -1.30 -5.89 -16.61
N ALA A 209 -2.59 -5.90 -16.97
CA ALA A 209 -3.09 -5.26 -18.18
C ALA A 209 -2.90 -3.73 -18.14
N SER A 210 -3.29 -3.08 -17.03
CA SER A 210 -3.13 -1.63 -16.84
C SER A 210 -1.67 -1.20 -16.91
N LEU A 211 -0.75 -1.92 -16.23
CA LEU A 211 0.68 -1.62 -16.31
C LEU A 211 1.23 -1.76 -17.74
N LYS A 212 0.86 -2.82 -18.47
CA LYS A 212 1.28 -3.03 -19.87
C LYS A 212 0.80 -1.89 -20.77
N GLN A 213 -0.45 -1.45 -20.60
CA GLN A 213 -1.00 -0.31 -21.33
C GLN A 213 -0.22 0.96 -21.01
N TRP A 214 0.08 1.21 -19.73
CA TRP A 214 0.81 2.39 -19.27
C TRP A 214 2.20 2.49 -19.92
N PHE A 215 2.95 1.39 -19.99
CA PHE A 215 4.26 1.35 -20.66
C PHE A 215 4.14 1.55 -22.18
N THR A 216 3.11 0.98 -22.81
CA THR A 216 2.88 1.13 -24.25
C THR A 216 2.56 2.59 -24.62
N VAL A 217 1.74 3.27 -23.81
CA VAL A 217 1.39 4.69 -24.02
C VAL A 217 2.60 5.60 -23.81
N LYS A 218 3.40 5.38 -22.75
CA LYS A 218 4.61 6.19 -22.54
C LYS A 218 5.66 6.00 -23.63
N GLN A 219 5.89 4.78 -24.10
CA GLN A 219 6.78 4.55 -25.23
C GLN A 219 6.34 5.36 -26.45
N LYS A 220 5.05 5.31 -26.82
CA LYS A 220 4.52 6.10 -27.95
C LYS A 220 4.73 7.61 -27.77
N ARG A 221 4.53 8.15 -26.56
CA ARG A 221 4.77 9.59 -26.28
C ARG A 221 6.25 9.96 -26.38
N LEU A 222 7.16 9.10 -25.91
CA LEU A 222 8.60 9.32 -26.01
C LEU A 222 9.07 9.32 -27.48
N PHE A 223 8.58 8.38 -28.29
CA PHE A 223 8.87 8.34 -29.73
C PHE A 223 8.35 9.58 -30.47
N GLN A 224 7.16 10.08 -30.13
CA GLN A 224 6.62 11.32 -30.71
C GLN A 224 7.40 12.59 -30.32
N HIS A 225 8.06 12.60 -29.17
CA HIS A 225 8.93 13.72 -28.77
C HIS A 225 10.34 13.63 -29.38
N SER A 226 10.87 12.42 -29.65
CA SER A 226 12.15 12.25 -30.34
C SER A 226 12.16 12.68 -31.81
N HIS A 227 10.99 12.86 -32.44
CA HIS A 227 10.87 13.36 -33.82
C HIS A 227 10.73 14.88 -33.93
N ARG A 228 10.75 15.63 -32.81
CA ARG A 228 10.73 17.11 -32.84
C ARG A 228 12.10 17.77 -32.69
N PHE A 229 13.18 16.99 -32.57
CA PHE A 229 14.54 17.52 -32.35
C PHE A 229 15.50 17.37 -33.54
N HIS A 230 14.99 17.14 -34.76
CA HIS A 230 15.84 16.90 -35.95
C HIS A 230 15.49 17.74 -37.19
N THR A 231 14.90 18.92 -37.01
CA THR A 231 14.72 19.88 -38.11
C THR A 231 14.92 21.31 -37.62
N ASP A 232 16.15 21.68 -37.29
CA ASP A 232 16.60 23.07 -37.37
C ASP A 232 18.02 23.07 -37.95
N PRO A 233 18.21 23.38 -39.24
CA PRO A 233 19.53 23.62 -39.81
C PRO A 233 19.99 25.04 -39.43
N PHE A 234 21.23 25.13 -38.95
CA PHE A 234 22.04 26.34 -38.97
C PHE A 234 22.24 26.83 -40.41
#